data_AF-A0A5J9TF03-F1
#
_entry.id   AF-A0A5J9TF03-F1
#
_cell.length_a   1.000
_cell.length_b   1.000
_cell.length_c   1.000
_cell.angle_alpha   90.00
_cell.angle_beta   90.00
_cell.angle_gamma   90.00
#
_symmetry.space_group_name_H-M   'P 1'
#
loop_
_entity.id
_entity.type
_entity.pdbx_description
1 polymer ?
#
loop_
_entity_poly.entity_id
_entity_poly.type
_entity_poly.pdbx_seq_one_letter_code
_entity_poly.pdbx_strand_id
1 'polypeptide(L)'
;MKQLAMKKKAIANENHLRRVIWLLPPLMIAVMFFLQLQTALGLFSSISRIVSQPAAIDDFVDRLRVSATFLPLKDTRRHFHEWFISTLDDVSEPEGEAKNLVFPSAASHGRVLCLAAPSRHDGTENAYALAWRDALPSGATLRPGLAFVSETAYDHSNIWHGLTALIPFASWHARSGCAARPDRWALFHHGEVRTRWSGWLTKLAEATTGVNMTIETFDTPEPVCFEEAVVFRRNMAGLSRERLLGAFDFMRCKARAHCGVDVSNGADPSSSSAALRVTLLFRTGGRAFKDEAAVTRVFLKECASVAGCTLTAAHSDNMTFCDQVKLLSATDVLISAHGAQMTNLLFMDRNSSIMEFYPMGWRQRAGGGQFVYRWMADRAGMRHEGSWWDPNGEPCPRSPDILSCYKNRRIGHNETYFAQWAARVFAAVKERKASSSSTAAAEERRREEMTCNCS
;
A
#
# COMPACT_ATOMS: atom_id res chain seq x y z
N MET A 1 41.66 35.27 -99.47
CA MET A 1 42.11 34.05 -98.77
C MET A 1 41.34 33.80 -97.46
N LYS A 2 40.00 33.64 -97.49
CA LYS A 2 39.17 33.36 -96.30
C LYS A 2 38.26 32.12 -96.42
N GLN A 3 38.25 31.44 -97.57
CA GLN A 3 37.43 30.23 -97.79
C GLN A 3 38.18 28.89 -97.61
N LEU A 4 39.51 28.88 -97.46
CA LEU A 4 40.27 27.64 -97.23
C LEU A 4 40.40 27.24 -95.75
N ALA A 5 40.07 28.12 -94.81
CA ALA A 5 40.21 27.88 -93.37
C ALA A 5 38.96 27.26 -92.71
N MET A 6 37.77 27.38 -93.32
CA MET A 6 36.53 26.81 -92.73
C MET A 6 36.32 25.33 -93.05
N LYS A 7 36.94 24.79 -94.11
CA LYS A 7 36.78 23.38 -94.49
C LYS A 7 37.58 22.41 -93.62
N LYS A 8 38.68 22.86 -92.99
CA LYS A 8 39.48 22.03 -92.06
C LYS A 8 38.86 21.90 -90.65
N LYS A 9 38.00 22.84 -90.23
CA LYS A 9 37.40 22.84 -88.89
C LYS A 9 36.19 21.90 -88.78
N ALA A 10 35.48 21.65 -89.89
CA ALA A 10 34.34 20.72 -89.92
C ALA A 10 34.77 19.23 -89.87
N ILE A 11 35.86 18.86 -90.56
CA ILE A 11 36.34 17.47 -90.64
C ILE A 11 37.00 17.00 -89.33
N ALA A 12 37.59 17.91 -88.55
CA ALA A 12 38.18 17.58 -87.24
C ALA A 12 37.11 17.27 -86.17
N ASN A 13 35.91 17.87 -86.27
CA ASN A 13 34.86 17.74 -85.27
C ASN A 13 34.07 16.43 -85.42
N GLU A 14 33.93 15.92 -86.64
CA GLU A 14 33.21 14.67 -86.94
C GLU A 14 33.99 13.42 -86.47
N ASN A 15 35.32 13.46 -86.56
CA ASN A 15 36.20 12.38 -86.06
C ASN A 15 36.27 12.33 -84.51
N HIS A 16 36.12 13.47 -83.84
CA HIS A 16 36.08 13.52 -82.38
C HIS A 16 34.75 12.98 -81.83
N LEU A 17 33.63 13.28 -82.51
CA LEU A 17 32.30 12.79 -82.14
C LEU A 17 32.18 11.26 -82.35
N ARG A 18 32.75 10.72 -83.44
CA ARG A 18 32.81 9.26 -83.68
C ARG A 18 33.62 8.51 -82.61
N ARG A 19 34.74 9.07 -82.14
CA ARG A 19 35.57 8.45 -81.08
C ARG A 19 34.86 8.47 -79.72
N VAL A 20 34.11 9.51 -79.40
CA VAL A 20 33.33 9.60 -78.16
C VAL A 20 32.16 8.60 -78.17
N ILE A 21 31.49 8.41 -79.31
CA ILE A 21 30.39 7.44 -79.46
C ILE A 21 30.88 5.99 -79.36
N TRP A 22 32.10 5.68 -79.80
CA TRP A 22 32.68 4.33 -79.70
C TRP A 22 33.17 3.95 -78.29
N LEU A 23 33.50 4.93 -77.44
CA LEU A 23 34.01 4.69 -76.08
C LEU A 23 32.91 4.68 -75.00
N LEU A 24 31.71 5.17 -75.32
CA LEU A 24 30.56 5.18 -74.41
C LEU A 24 30.06 3.77 -74.02
N PRO A 25 29.89 2.80 -74.95
CA PRO A 25 29.42 1.46 -74.60
C PRO A 25 30.33 0.69 -73.64
N PRO A 26 31.67 0.59 -73.85
CA PRO A 26 32.53 -0.13 -72.91
C PRO A 26 32.67 0.59 -71.56
N LEU A 27 32.58 1.92 -71.51
CA LEU A 27 32.57 2.68 -70.26
C LEU A 27 31.28 2.41 -69.45
N MET A 28 30.13 2.39 -70.10
CA MET A 28 28.85 2.06 -69.45
C MET A 28 28.82 0.61 -68.94
N ILE A 29 29.41 -0.32 -69.68
CA ILE A 29 29.57 -1.72 -69.24
C ILE A 29 30.50 -1.81 -68.03
N ALA A 30 31.64 -1.10 -68.03
CA ALA A 30 32.56 -1.06 -66.89
C ALA A 30 31.91 -0.45 -65.64
N VAL A 31 31.10 0.62 -65.79
CA VAL A 31 30.34 1.23 -64.70
C VAL A 31 29.26 0.28 -64.19
N MET A 32 28.56 -0.45 -65.06
CA MET A 32 27.61 -1.48 -64.65
C MET A 32 28.29 -2.62 -63.88
N PHE A 33 29.45 -3.11 -64.34
CA PHE A 33 30.20 -4.13 -63.61
C PHE A 33 30.69 -3.61 -62.26
N PHE A 34 31.15 -2.35 -62.18
CA PHE A 34 31.58 -1.74 -60.93
C PHE A 34 30.42 -1.57 -59.94
N LEU A 35 29.24 -1.14 -60.42
CA LEU A 35 28.03 -1.04 -59.61
C LEU A 35 27.53 -2.42 -59.17
N GLN A 36 27.53 -3.42 -60.04
CA GLN A 36 27.17 -4.79 -59.67
C GLN A 36 28.14 -5.38 -58.65
N LEU A 37 29.45 -5.14 -58.80
CA LEU A 37 30.47 -5.57 -57.86
C LEU A 37 30.31 -4.86 -56.50
N GLN A 38 30.01 -3.56 -56.48
CA GLN A 38 29.70 -2.81 -55.26
C GLN A 38 28.43 -3.32 -54.57
N THR A 39 27.37 -3.64 -55.32
CA THR A 39 26.16 -4.23 -54.74
C THR A 39 26.40 -5.62 -54.19
N ALA A 40 27.18 -6.46 -54.89
CA ALA A 40 27.54 -7.80 -54.41
C ALA A 40 28.39 -7.72 -53.12
N LEU A 41 29.45 -6.90 -53.09
CA LEU A 41 30.28 -6.69 -51.91
C LEU A 41 29.51 -6.04 -50.74
N GLY A 42 28.54 -5.17 -51.02
CA GLY A 42 27.64 -4.56 -50.03
C GLY A 42 26.64 -5.55 -49.43
N LEU A 43 26.12 -6.48 -50.24
CA LEU A 43 25.25 -7.58 -49.78
C LEU A 43 26.02 -8.58 -48.91
N PHE A 44 27.24 -8.95 -49.28
CA PHE A 44 28.08 -9.84 -48.44
C PHE A 44 28.57 -9.18 -47.14
N SER A 45 28.81 -7.86 -47.13
CA SER A 45 29.12 -7.12 -45.90
C SER A 45 27.93 -7.02 -44.94
N SER A 46 26.72 -6.88 -45.48
CA SER A 46 25.48 -6.80 -44.70
C SER A 46 25.08 -8.15 -44.10
N ILE A 47 25.26 -9.24 -44.84
CA ILE A 47 24.97 -10.60 -44.36
C ILE A 47 25.98 -11.02 -43.27
N SER A 48 27.25 -10.66 -43.39
CA SER A 48 28.25 -10.97 -42.35
C SER A 48 28.05 -10.17 -41.05
N ARG A 49 27.46 -8.97 -41.10
CA ARG A 49 27.10 -8.19 -39.89
C ARG A 49 25.90 -8.78 -39.14
N ILE A 50 24.96 -9.39 -39.84
CA ILE A 50 23.75 -9.99 -39.23
C ILE A 50 24.10 -11.27 -38.46
N VAL A 51 25.14 -12.01 -38.87
CA VAL A 51 25.57 -13.25 -38.20
C VAL A 51 26.44 -12.99 -36.96
N SER A 52 27.11 -11.84 -36.87
CA SER A 52 27.95 -11.46 -35.70
C SER A 52 27.21 -10.64 -34.62
N GLN A 53 26.00 -10.16 -34.92
CA GLN A 53 25.18 -9.39 -33.97
C GLN A 53 24.64 -10.18 -32.77
N PRO A 54 24.20 -11.46 -32.89
CA PRO A 54 23.65 -12.21 -31.77
C PRO A 54 24.68 -12.40 -30.65
N ALA A 55 25.89 -12.85 -31.00
CA ALA A 55 26.96 -13.08 -30.02
C ALA A 55 27.44 -11.80 -29.32
N ALA A 56 27.44 -10.66 -30.02
CA ALA A 56 27.76 -9.38 -29.41
C ALA A 56 26.65 -8.90 -28.46
N ILE A 57 25.39 -9.05 -28.85
CA ILE A 57 24.23 -8.74 -28.00
C ILE A 57 24.22 -9.63 -26.76
N ASP A 58 24.50 -10.93 -26.91
CA ASP A 58 24.60 -11.88 -25.80
C ASP A 58 25.73 -11.49 -24.82
N ASP A 59 26.93 -11.11 -25.32
CA ASP A 59 28.02 -10.59 -24.48
C ASP A 59 27.61 -9.30 -23.74
N PHE A 60 26.89 -8.39 -24.39
CA PHE A 60 26.37 -7.18 -23.74
C PHE A 60 25.34 -7.51 -22.65
N VAL A 61 24.41 -8.42 -22.93
CA VAL A 61 23.40 -8.87 -21.96
C VAL A 61 24.08 -9.54 -20.77
N ASP A 62 25.05 -10.43 -21.00
CA ASP A 62 25.78 -11.11 -19.93
C ASP A 62 26.59 -10.12 -19.07
N ARG A 63 27.22 -9.12 -19.67
CA ARG A 63 27.87 -8.03 -18.91
C ARG A 63 26.87 -7.26 -18.06
N LEU A 64 25.67 -6.98 -18.58
CA LEU A 64 24.60 -6.33 -17.82
C LEU A 64 24.14 -7.21 -16.65
N ARG A 65 24.00 -8.53 -16.85
CA ARG A 65 23.65 -9.48 -15.77
C ARG A 65 24.68 -9.44 -14.65
N VAL A 66 25.97 -9.52 -15.00
CA VAL A 66 27.08 -9.50 -14.03
C VAL A 66 27.25 -8.13 -13.36
N SER A 67 26.79 -7.05 -13.99
CA SER A 67 26.84 -5.70 -13.41
C SER A 67 25.84 -5.47 -12.27
N ALA A 68 24.81 -6.32 -12.15
CA ALA A 68 23.80 -6.20 -11.10
C ALA A 68 24.43 -6.44 -9.71
N THR A 69 24.65 -5.34 -8.99
CA THR A 69 25.30 -5.37 -7.67
C THR A 69 24.25 -5.54 -6.57
N PHE A 70 24.39 -6.59 -5.77
CA PHE A 70 23.56 -6.78 -4.58
C PHE A 70 24.09 -5.93 -3.42
N LEU A 71 23.19 -5.14 -2.85
CA LEU A 71 23.45 -4.27 -1.70
C LEU A 71 22.66 -4.76 -0.50
N PRO A 72 23.11 -4.49 0.74
CA PRO A 72 22.36 -4.86 1.94
C PRO A 72 20.94 -4.30 1.89
N LEU A 73 19.95 -5.16 2.10
CA LEU A 73 18.55 -4.75 2.17
C LEU A 73 18.33 -3.87 3.39
N LYS A 74 18.98 -4.19 4.51
CA LYS A 74 19.05 -3.36 5.72
C LYS A 74 20.44 -2.73 5.85
N ASP A 75 20.57 -1.48 5.39
CA ASP A 75 21.82 -0.72 5.53
C ASP A 75 21.94 -0.10 6.93
N THR A 76 22.72 -0.73 7.80
CA THR A 76 22.91 -0.31 9.20
C THR A 76 23.66 1.00 9.37
N ARG A 77 24.25 1.55 8.28
CA ARG A 77 24.86 2.89 8.28
C ARG A 77 23.82 4.00 8.18
N ARG A 78 22.58 3.67 7.83
CA ARG A 78 21.45 4.61 7.71
C ARG A 78 20.54 4.55 8.92
N HIS A 79 19.75 5.60 9.12
CA HIS A 79 18.71 5.60 10.12
C HIS A 79 17.61 4.58 9.77
N PHE A 80 16.88 4.10 10.78
CA PHE A 80 15.90 3.02 10.64
C PHE A 80 14.74 3.32 9.66
N HIS A 81 14.52 4.59 9.30
CA HIS A 81 13.54 4.99 8.29
C HIS A 81 14.06 4.99 6.85
N GLU A 82 15.36 4.74 6.65
CA GLU A 82 16.07 4.90 5.38
C GLU A 82 16.92 3.68 5.01
N TRP A 83 17.06 2.73 5.93
CA TRP A 83 17.93 1.57 5.75
C TRP A 83 17.49 0.60 4.64
N PHE A 84 16.21 0.61 4.27
CA PHE A 84 15.58 -0.40 3.42
C PHE A 84 15.60 0.07 1.98
N ILE A 85 16.40 -0.55 1.11
CA ILE A 85 16.66 -0.07 -0.27
C ILE A 85 17.28 1.34 -0.23
N SER A 86 18.36 1.49 0.55
CA SER A 86 18.92 2.80 0.94
C SER A 86 19.56 3.64 -0.18
N THR A 87 19.68 3.11 -1.42
CA THR A 87 20.30 3.83 -2.54
C THR A 87 19.35 4.74 -3.31
N LEU A 88 18.05 4.62 -3.05
CA LEU A 88 17.02 5.42 -3.72
C LEU A 88 16.26 6.25 -2.70
N ASP A 89 15.94 7.48 -3.06
CA ASP A 89 15.04 8.34 -2.32
C ASP A 89 13.58 8.05 -2.70
N ASP A 90 12.71 7.98 -1.69
CA ASP A 90 11.27 7.86 -1.91
C ASP A 90 10.66 9.18 -2.38
N VAL A 91 9.61 9.07 -3.17
CA VAL A 91 8.83 10.20 -3.69
C VAL A 91 7.42 10.20 -3.11
N SER A 92 6.82 11.37 -3.01
CA SER A 92 5.42 11.59 -2.61
C SER A 92 4.73 12.29 -3.78
N GLU A 93 4.43 11.51 -4.83
CA GLU A 93 3.86 12.02 -6.07
C GLU A 93 2.50 11.38 -6.34
N PRO A 94 1.40 12.16 -6.48
CA PRO A 94 1.37 13.60 -6.32
C PRO A 94 1.56 14.01 -4.84
N GLU A 95 1.81 15.30 -4.61
CA GLU A 95 2.00 15.85 -3.26
C GLU A 95 0.89 15.41 -2.30
N GLY A 96 1.29 15.01 -1.10
CA GLY A 96 0.38 14.53 -0.06
C GLY A 96 0.05 13.04 -0.17
N GLU A 97 0.66 12.30 -1.09
CA GLU A 97 0.59 10.83 -1.13
C GLU A 97 1.62 10.18 -0.19
N ALA A 98 1.36 8.93 0.21
CA ALA A 98 2.35 8.12 0.89
C ALA A 98 3.67 8.02 0.11
N LYS A 99 4.78 8.19 0.84
CA LYS A 99 6.13 8.03 0.31
C LYS A 99 6.37 6.61 -0.18
N ASN A 100 6.75 6.47 -1.44
CA ASN A 100 6.95 5.17 -2.08
C ASN A 100 8.14 5.16 -3.05
N LEU A 101 8.58 3.95 -3.41
CA LEU A 101 9.45 3.68 -4.55
C LEU A 101 8.68 2.83 -5.55
N VAL A 102 8.78 3.16 -6.84
CA VAL A 102 8.16 2.37 -7.92
C VAL A 102 9.25 1.79 -8.81
N PHE A 103 9.06 0.55 -9.22
CA PHE A 103 9.95 -0.17 -10.13
C PHE A 103 9.13 -0.85 -11.24
N PRO A 104 9.60 -0.82 -12.49
CA PRO A 104 10.63 0.08 -12.99
C PRO A 104 10.17 1.55 -12.95
N SER A 105 11.11 2.49 -12.85
CA SER A 105 10.81 3.93 -12.89
C SER A 105 11.99 4.74 -13.42
N ALA A 106 11.79 6.04 -13.63
CA ALA A 106 12.88 6.96 -13.97
C ALA A 106 13.99 6.95 -12.91
N ALA A 107 13.64 6.87 -11.61
CA ALA A 107 14.60 6.83 -10.52
C ALA A 107 15.42 5.53 -10.51
N SER A 108 14.82 4.40 -10.93
CA SER A 108 15.54 3.15 -11.12
C SER A 108 16.23 3.06 -12.49
N HIS A 109 16.14 4.09 -13.34
CA HIS A 109 16.55 4.04 -14.75
C HIS A 109 15.95 2.85 -15.51
N GLY A 110 14.66 2.56 -15.32
CA GLY A 110 13.97 1.46 -16.01
C GLY A 110 14.30 0.06 -15.48
N ARG A 111 15.09 -0.06 -14.40
CA ARG A 111 15.46 -1.34 -13.80
C ARG A 111 14.38 -1.85 -12.84
N VAL A 112 14.20 -3.16 -12.82
CA VAL A 112 13.34 -3.89 -11.89
C VAL A 112 14.02 -4.12 -10.54
N LEU A 113 13.22 -4.35 -9.50
CA LEU A 113 13.70 -4.70 -8.17
C LEU A 113 13.92 -6.22 -8.07
N CYS A 114 15.13 -6.62 -7.68
CA CYS A 114 15.47 -8.00 -7.33
C CYS A 114 15.81 -8.10 -5.84
N LEU A 115 15.25 -9.09 -5.16
CA LEU A 115 15.47 -9.35 -3.73
C LEU A 115 16.07 -10.75 -3.55
N ALA A 116 17.18 -10.81 -2.82
CA ALA A 116 17.76 -12.05 -2.29
C ALA A 116 17.56 -12.03 -0.77
N ALA A 117 16.50 -12.69 -0.29
CA ALA A 117 16.03 -12.50 1.08
C ALA A 117 15.81 -13.84 1.82
N PRO A 118 16.87 -14.63 2.07
CA PRO A 118 16.71 -15.93 2.75
C PRO A 118 16.44 -15.79 4.26
N SER A 119 16.80 -14.66 4.88
CA SER A 119 16.78 -14.51 6.33
C SER A 119 15.46 -13.96 6.86
N ARG A 120 14.95 -14.64 7.88
CA ARG A 120 13.73 -14.31 8.63
C ARG A 120 14.04 -13.75 10.03
N HIS A 121 15.32 -13.69 10.38
CA HIS A 121 15.80 -13.39 11.72
C HIS A 121 16.90 -12.33 11.75
N ASP A 122 17.58 -12.10 10.63
CA ASP A 122 18.54 -11.01 10.48
C ASP A 122 18.37 -10.31 9.13
N GLY A 123 17.75 -9.13 9.14
CA GLY A 123 17.56 -8.34 7.92
C GLY A 123 18.87 -7.87 7.25
N THR A 124 20.02 -7.92 7.94
CA THR A 124 21.32 -7.58 7.33
C THR A 124 21.84 -8.68 6.40
N GLU A 125 21.34 -9.90 6.52
CA GLU A 125 21.64 -11.04 5.65
C GLU A 125 20.82 -11.04 4.35
N ASN A 126 19.84 -10.14 4.25
CA ASN A 126 19.03 -9.96 3.04
C ASN A 126 19.64 -8.85 2.17
N ALA A 127 19.48 -8.97 0.85
CA ALA A 127 20.04 -8.04 -0.12
C ALA A 127 19.04 -7.69 -1.23
N TYR A 128 19.28 -6.56 -1.91
CA TYR A 128 18.56 -6.16 -3.12
C TYR A 128 19.52 -5.75 -4.23
N ALA A 129 19.06 -5.88 -5.47
CA ALA A 129 19.73 -5.35 -6.65
C ALA A 129 18.70 -4.69 -7.58
N LEU A 130 19.19 -3.81 -8.45
CA LEU A 130 18.42 -3.26 -9.56
C LEU A 130 18.98 -3.83 -10.86
N ALA A 131 18.13 -4.48 -11.66
CA ALA A 131 18.54 -5.13 -12.90
C ALA A 131 17.63 -4.76 -14.06
N TRP A 132 18.13 -4.85 -15.30
CA TRP A 132 17.27 -4.72 -16.47
C TRP A 132 16.45 -5.97 -16.64
N ARG A 133 15.18 -5.83 -17.06
CA ARG A 133 14.25 -6.96 -17.24
C ARG A 133 14.83 -8.07 -18.13
N ASP A 134 15.55 -7.71 -19.18
CA ASP A 134 16.12 -8.66 -20.15
C ASP A 134 17.53 -9.15 -19.74
N ALA A 135 18.09 -8.62 -18.66
CA ALA A 135 19.41 -8.96 -18.13
C ALA A 135 19.38 -9.13 -16.60
N LEU A 136 18.50 -10.01 -16.13
CA LEU A 136 18.38 -10.35 -14.71
C LEU A 136 19.63 -11.07 -14.17
N PRO A 137 19.95 -10.96 -12.87
CA PRO A 137 21.05 -11.71 -12.26
C PRO A 137 20.92 -13.21 -12.52
N SER A 138 22.04 -13.91 -12.64
CA SER A 138 22.05 -15.35 -12.89
C SER A 138 21.25 -16.13 -11.85
N GLY A 139 20.39 -17.04 -12.31
CA GLY A 139 19.51 -17.84 -11.46
C GLY A 139 18.26 -17.09 -10.94
N ALA A 140 18.14 -15.78 -11.18
CA ALA A 140 17.00 -15.03 -10.67
C ALA A 140 15.70 -15.41 -11.39
N THR A 141 14.61 -15.44 -10.63
CA THR A 141 13.26 -15.67 -11.17
C THR A 141 12.50 -14.36 -11.28
N LEU A 142 11.96 -14.06 -12.47
CA LEU A 142 11.04 -12.93 -12.66
C LEU A 142 9.63 -13.33 -12.26
N ARG A 143 9.03 -12.59 -11.33
CA ARG A 143 7.61 -12.67 -10.97
C ARG A 143 6.83 -11.68 -11.82
N PRO A 144 5.86 -12.13 -12.64
CA PRO A 144 5.01 -11.23 -13.41
C PRO A 144 4.04 -10.47 -12.50
N GLY A 145 3.54 -9.35 -13.00
CA GLY A 145 2.55 -8.51 -12.34
C GLY A 145 3.12 -7.61 -11.24
N LEU A 146 2.21 -7.00 -10.48
CA LEU A 146 2.56 -6.01 -9.47
C LEU A 146 2.88 -6.68 -8.12
N ALA A 147 4.05 -6.37 -7.58
CA ALA A 147 4.41 -6.69 -6.20
C ALA A 147 4.18 -5.48 -5.28
N PHE A 148 3.41 -5.68 -4.22
CA PHE A 148 3.44 -4.80 -3.06
C PHE A 148 4.58 -5.22 -2.13
N VAL A 149 5.48 -4.30 -1.82
CA VAL A 149 6.59 -4.53 -0.90
C VAL A 149 6.43 -3.62 0.32
N SER A 150 6.27 -4.22 1.51
CA SER A 150 6.15 -3.51 2.78
C SER A 150 7.41 -3.68 3.61
N GLU A 151 7.99 -2.59 4.09
CA GLU A 151 8.91 -2.60 5.22
C GLU A 151 8.34 -1.74 6.34
N THR A 152 8.38 -2.28 7.55
CA THR A 152 7.89 -1.57 8.74
C THR A 152 8.76 -1.90 9.94
N ALA A 153 8.82 -0.98 10.90
CA ALA A 153 9.42 -1.21 12.21
C ALA A 153 8.52 -2.03 13.15
N TYR A 154 7.30 -2.33 12.72
CA TYR A 154 6.29 -3.00 13.53
C TYR A 154 5.91 -4.36 12.95
N ASP A 155 5.61 -5.31 13.83
CA ASP A 155 5.19 -6.65 13.41
C ASP A 155 3.80 -6.65 12.73
N HIS A 156 3.70 -7.38 11.62
CA HIS A 156 2.49 -7.56 10.81
C HIS A 156 1.41 -8.42 11.50
N SER A 157 1.74 -9.18 12.55
CA SER A 157 0.73 -9.95 13.29
C SER A 157 -0.20 -9.07 14.14
N ASN A 158 0.27 -7.89 14.55
CA ASN A 158 -0.55 -6.93 15.27
C ASN A 158 -1.42 -6.12 14.29
N ILE A 159 -2.74 -6.12 14.51
CA ILE A 159 -3.68 -5.56 13.52
C ILE A 159 -3.55 -4.03 13.35
N TRP A 160 -3.20 -3.28 14.39
CA TRP A 160 -2.94 -1.84 14.26
C TRP A 160 -1.65 -1.59 13.48
N HIS A 161 -0.58 -2.28 13.86
CA HIS A 161 0.74 -2.13 13.23
C HIS A 161 0.68 -2.43 11.74
N GLY A 162 0.12 -3.58 11.37
CA GLY A 162 -0.01 -3.93 9.97
C GLY A 162 -1.00 -3.02 9.23
N LEU A 163 -2.05 -2.48 9.88
CA LEU A 163 -2.91 -1.48 9.23
C LEU A 163 -2.11 -0.26 8.78
N THR A 164 -1.13 0.19 9.57
CA THR A 164 -0.26 1.33 9.18
C THR A 164 0.62 1.04 7.96
N ALA A 165 0.87 -0.23 7.64
CA ALA A 165 1.57 -0.67 6.43
C ALA A 165 0.62 -0.83 5.23
N LEU A 166 -0.67 -1.14 5.47
CA LEU A 166 -1.68 -1.28 4.42
C LEU A 166 -2.26 0.04 3.93
N ILE A 167 -2.47 1.02 4.84
CA ILE A 167 -3.04 2.35 4.50
C ILE A 167 -2.34 3.02 3.31
N PRO A 168 -1.00 3.08 3.23
CA PRO A 168 -0.29 3.65 2.09
C PRO A 168 -0.68 3.02 0.76
N PHE A 169 -0.75 1.70 0.73
CA PHE A 169 -1.15 0.96 -0.47
C PHE A 169 -2.62 1.15 -0.79
N ALA A 170 -3.50 1.21 0.21
CA ALA A 170 -4.92 1.48 -0.01
C ALA A 170 -5.14 2.86 -0.67
N SER A 171 -4.43 3.89 -0.21
CA SER A 171 -4.45 5.22 -0.84
C SER A 171 -3.95 5.17 -2.29
N TRP A 172 -2.82 4.50 -2.51
CA TRP A 172 -2.20 4.35 -3.82
C TRP A 172 -3.05 3.52 -4.80
N HIS A 173 -3.68 2.45 -4.32
CA HIS A 173 -4.61 1.63 -5.08
C HIS A 173 -5.86 2.43 -5.48
N ALA A 174 -6.49 3.13 -4.52
CA ALA A 174 -7.68 3.93 -4.76
C ALA A 174 -7.44 5.02 -5.82
N ARG A 175 -6.31 5.74 -5.73
CA ARG A 175 -5.99 6.82 -6.69
C ARG A 175 -5.75 6.30 -8.12
N SER A 176 -5.40 5.02 -8.26
CA SER A 176 -5.15 4.38 -9.55
C SER A 176 -6.43 3.89 -10.24
N GLY A 177 -7.61 4.28 -9.74
CA GLY A 177 -8.88 3.71 -10.19
C GLY A 177 -8.99 2.21 -9.85
N CYS A 178 -8.26 1.76 -8.82
CA CYS A 178 -8.09 0.34 -8.46
C CYS A 178 -7.45 -0.53 -9.55
N ALA A 179 -6.79 0.07 -10.56
CA ALA A 179 -6.08 -0.67 -11.59
C ALA A 179 -4.93 -1.47 -10.98
N ALA A 180 -4.29 -0.91 -9.96
CA ALA A 180 -3.07 -1.47 -9.42
C ALA A 180 -3.37 -2.55 -8.37
N ARG A 181 -3.46 -3.80 -8.81
CA ARG A 181 -3.79 -4.97 -7.98
C ARG A 181 -2.54 -5.81 -7.76
N PRO A 182 -2.14 -6.08 -6.51
CA PRO A 182 -0.90 -6.80 -6.25
C PRO A 182 -1.11 -8.31 -6.46
N ASP A 183 -0.34 -8.90 -7.37
CA ASP A 183 -0.21 -10.33 -7.55
C ASP A 183 0.59 -10.98 -6.41
N ARG A 184 1.48 -10.20 -5.79
CA ARG A 184 2.38 -10.66 -4.73
C ARG A 184 2.54 -9.62 -3.64
N TRP A 185 2.73 -10.13 -2.42
CA TRP A 185 2.95 -9.35 -1.22
C TRP A 185 4.29 -9.77 -0.60
N ALA A 186 5.31 -8.93 -0.71
CA ALA A 186 6.60 -9.14 -0.06
C ALA A 186 6.64 -8.32 1.23
N LEU A 187 6.69 -9.00 2.38
CA LEU A 187 6.53 -8.35 3.68
C LEU A 187 7.84 -8.43 4.47
N PHE A 188 8.27 -7.29 4.99
CA PHE A 188 9.51 -7.13 5.75
C PHE A 188 9.28 -6.40 7.06
N HIS A 189 9.95 -6.86 8.11
CA HIS A 189 10.00 -6.17 9.40
C HIS A 189 11.44 -6.09 9.85
N HIS A 190 11.99 -4.87 9.90
CA HIS A 190 13.43 -4.63 10.10
C HIS A 190 14.31 -5.32 9.05
N GLY A 191 13.82 -5.39 7.80
CA GLY A 191 14.49 -6.09 6.69
C GLY A 191 14.38 -7.61 6.74
N GLU A 192 13.72 -8.20 7.74
CA GLU A 192 13.51 -9.65 7.86
C GLU A 192 12.23 -10.08 7.13
N VAL A 193 12.28 -11.19 6.39
CA VAL A 193 11.10 -11.72 5.68
C VAL A 193 10.02 -12.15 6.66
N ARG A 194 8.77 -11.75 6.35
CA ARG A 194 7.56 -12.17 7.06
C ARG A 194 6.65 -12.94 6.12
N THR A 195 6.32 -14.17 6.50
CA THR A 195 5.44 -15.05 5.69
C THR A 195 4.01 -15.11 6.17
N ARG A 196 3.65 -14.24 7.12
CA ARG A 196 2.29 -14.15 7.62
C ARG A 196 1.95 -12.69 7.87
N TRP A 197 0.70 -12.38 7.55
CA TRP A 197 0.01 -11.21 8.04
C TRP A 197 -1.13 -11.71 8.95
N SER A 198 -1.57 -10.91 9.93
CA SER A 198 -2.76 -11.26 10.71
C SER A 198 -3.95 -11.56 9.79
N GLY A 199 -4.76 -12.58 10.14
CA GLY A 199 -5.90 -12.97 9.31
C GLY A 199 -6.93 -11.84 9.10
N TRP A 200 -7.07 -10.95 10.08
CA TRP A 200 -7.92 -9.75 9.95
C TRP A 200 -7.39 -8.81 8.86
N LEU A 201 -6.07 -8.56 8.83
CA LEU A 201 -5.46 -7.69 7.83
C LEU A 201 -5.41 -8.32 6.45
N THR A 202 -5.20 -9.64 6.38
CA THR A 202 -5.36 -10.40 5.12
C THR A 202 -6.74 -10.17 4.53
N LYS A 203 -7.81 -10.36 5.32
CA LYS A 203 -9.18 -10.14 4.85
C LYS A 203 -9.46 -8.69 4.46
N LEU A 204 -8.91 -7.73 5.20
CA LEU A 204 -9.02 -6.32 4.84
C LEU A 204 -8.30 -6.00 3.52
N ALA A 205 -7.09 -6.51 3.32
CA ALA A 205 -6.33 -6.32 2.09
C ALA A 205 -7.04 -6.94 0.88
N GLU A 206 -7.58 -8.15 1.04
CA GLU A 206 -8.39 -8.83 0.02
C GLU A 206 -9.66 -8.04 -0.32
N ALA A 207 -10.39 -7.56 0.69
CA ALA A 207 -11.56 -6.72 0.47
C ALA A 207 -11.20 -5.41 -0.24
N THR A 208 -10.11 -4.77 0.18
CA THR A 208 -9.64 -3.47 -0.34
C THR A 208 -9.24 -3.56 -1.81
N THR A 209 -8.54 -4.62 -2.19
CA THR A 209 -7.94 -4.77 -3.52
C THR A 209 -8.76 -5.63 -4.48
N GLY A 210 -9.70 -6.42 -3.95
CA GLY A 210 -10.49 -7.39 -4.71
C GLY A 210 -9.70 -8.62 -5.17
N VAL A 211 -8.49 -8.84 -4.66
CA VAL A 211 -7.63 -9.99 -5.02
C VAL A 211 -7.19 -10.75 -3.79
N ASN A 212 -7.02 -12.07 -3.94
CA ASN A 212 -6.52 -12.92 -2.85
C ASN A 212 -5.07 -12.57 -2.53
N MET A 213 -4.76 -12.53 -1.24
CA MET A 213 -3.43 -12.13 -0.81
C MET A 213 -2.45 -13.30 -0.94
N THR A 214 -1.46 -13.16 -1.82
CA THR A 214 -0.39 -14.14 -2.00
C THR A 214 0.94 -13.59 -1.49
N ILE A 215 1.44 -14.12 -0.37
CA ILE A 215 2.70 -13.68 0.24
C ILE A 215 3.89 -14.34 -0.47
N GLU A 216 4.88 -13.54 -0.88
CA GLU A 216 6.17 -14.06 -1.36
C GLU A 216 7.02 -14.48 -0.15
N THR A 217 7.40 -15.76 -0.13
CA THR A 217 8.07 -16.39 1.02
C THR A 217 9.59 -16.42 0.90
N PHE A 218 10.12 -16.23 -0.31
CA PHE A 218 11.55 -16.29 -0.63
C PHE A 218 12.21 -17.60 -0.15
N ASP A 219 11.52 -18.72 -0.34
CA ASP A 219 11.98 -20.03 0.16
C ASP A 219 13.18 -20.60 -0.63
N THR A 220 13.51 -20.00 -1.77
CA THR A 220 14.64 -20.37 -2.62
C THR A 220 15.83 -19.43 -2.39
N PRO A 221 17.07 -19.94 -2.42
CA PRO A 221 18.27 -19.09 -2.28
C PRO A 221 18.46 -18.14 -3.48
N GLU A 222 17.88 -18.46 -4.63
CA GLU A 222 17.94 -17.64 -5.83
C GLU A 222 17.19 -16.31 -5.65
N PRO A 223 17.71 -15.19 -6.22
CA PRO A 223 17.01 -13.91 -6.17
C PRO A 223 15.65 -13.95 -6.87
N VAL A 224 14.68 -13.24 -6.30
CA VAL A 224 13.36 -13.02 -6.90
C VAL A 224 13.30 -11.58 -7.40
N CYS A 225 13.05 -11.40 -8.70
CA CYS A 225 12.85 -10.10 -9.32
C CYS A 225 11.36 -9.88 -9.61
N PHE A 226 10.87 -8.65 -9.47
CA PHE A 226 9.46 -8.32 -9.75
C PHE A 226 9.35 -7.52 -11.04
N GLU A 227 8.44 -7.94 -11.93
CA GLU A 227 8.13 -7.20 -13.16
C GLU A 227 7.74 -5.76 -12.85
N GLU A 228 6.85 -5.59 -11.87
CA GLU A 228 6.51 -4.30 -11.28
C GLU A 228 6.54 -4.39 -9.76
N ALA A 229 7.01 -3.34 -9.08
CA ALA A 229 6.96 -3.27 -7.63
C ALA A 229 6.66 -1.86 -7.14
N VAL A 230 5.84 -1.77 -6.09
CA VAL A 230 5.69 -0.56 -5.28
C VAL A 230 6.12 -0.85 -3.85
N VAL A 231 7.10 -0.08 -3.36
CA VAL A 231 7.70 -0.25 -2.04
C VAL A 231 7.23 0.86 -1.10
N PHE A 232 6.66 0.46 0.04
CA PHE A 232 6.33 1.35 1.15
C PHE A 232 7.20 0.98 2.36
N ARG A 233 8.16 1.84 2.69
CA ARG A 233 9.12 1.64 3.80
C ARG A 233 9.00 2.68 4.92
N ARG A 234 8.01 3.57 4.84
CA ARG A 234 7.79 4.67 5.79
C ARG A 234 6.39 4.69 6.41
N ASN A 235 5.66 3.57 6.35
CA ASN A 235 4.26 3.50 6.77
C ASN A 235 3.46 4.69 6.18
N MET A 236 2.71 5.42 6.99
CA MET A 236 1.85 6.54 6.56
C MET A 236 2.59 7.86 6.26
N ALA A 237 3.92 7.91 6.26
CA ALA A 237 4.64 9.15 6.00
C ALA A 237 4.37 9.69 4.59
N GLY A 238 4.19 11.01 4.48
CA GLY A 238 3.85 11.71 3.23
C GLY A 238 2.34 11.90 3.03
N LEU A 239 1.49 11.05 3.61
CA LEU A 239 0.04 11.18 3.48
C LEU A 239 -0.46 12.49 4.11
N SER A 240 -1.13 13.30 3.29
CA SER A 240 -1.91 14.44 3.77
C SER A 240 -3.09 13.94 4.60
N ARG A 241 -3.66 14.83 5.43
CA ARG A 241 -4.85 14.50 6.24
C ARG A 241 -6.01 14.03 5.35
N GLU A 242 -6.18 14.67 4.20
CA GLU A 242 -7.24 14.33 3.24
C GLU A 242 -7.03 12.94 2.62
N ARG A 243 -5.82 12.64 2.14
CA ARG A 243 -5.49 11.33 1.56
C ARG A 243 -5.60 10.22 2.58
N LEU A 244 -5.14 10.47 3.80
CA LEU A 244 -5.25 9.53 4.90
C LEU A 244 -6.72 9.20 5.22
N LEU A 245 -7.54 10.23 5.39
CA LEU A 245 -8.98 10.07 5.63
C LEU A 245 -9.66 9.34 4.47
N GLY A 246 -9.34 9.68 3.23
CA GLY A 246 -9.84 9.00 2.04
C GLY A 246 -9.46 7.51 1.98
N ALA A 247 -8.23 7.15 2.37
CA ALA A 247 -7.80 5.75 2.46
C ALA A 247 -8.56 4.97 3.53
N PHE A 248 -8.84 5.58 4.70
CA PHE A 248 -9.69 4.99 5.72
C PHE A 248 -11.12 4.73 5.21
N ASP A 249 -11.73 5.72 4.57
CA ASP A 249 -13.06 5.57 3.99
C ASP A 249 -13.10 4.51 2.88
N PHE A 250 -12.08 4.49 2.00
CA PHE A 250 -11.98 3.52 0.93
C PHE A 250 -11.95 2.09 1.48
N MET A 251 -11.05 1.81 2.44
CA MET A 251 -10.97 0.50 3.08
C MET A 251 -12.27 0.13 3.81
N ARG A 252 -12.90 1.08 4.52
CA ARG A 252 -14.20 0.87 5.17
C ARG A 252 -15.26 0.47 4.16
N CYS A 253 -15.37 1.22 3.07
CA CYS A 253 -16.37 1.00 2.03
C CYS A 253 -16.18 -0.36 1.34
N LYS A 254 -14.93 -0.69 0.98
CA LYS A 254 -14.57 -1.99 0.42
C LYS A 254 -14.85 -3.16 1.35
N ALA A 255 -14.54 -3.01 2.65
CA ALA A 255 -14.85 -4.04 3.64
C ALA A 255 -16.37 -4.27 3.79
N ARG A 256 -17.16 -3.20 3.83
CA ARG A 256 -18.63 -3.26 3.86
C ARG A 256 -19.19 -3.98 2.64
N ALA A 257 -18.75 -3.60 1.44
CA ALA A 257 -19.15 -4.24 0.20
C ALA A 257 -18.79 -5.74 0.18
N HIS A 258 -17.55 -6.08 0.56
CA HIS A 258 -17.08 -7.45 0.65
C HIS A 258 -17.93 -8.31 1.61
N CYS A 259 -18.40 -7.72 2.71
CA CYS A 259 -19.18 -8.41 3.73
C CYS A 259 -20.69 -8.31 3.54
N GLY A 260 -21.17 -7.74 2.42
CA GLY A 260 -22.59 -7.60 2.11
C GLY A 260 -23.34 -6.71 3.11
N VAL A 261 -22.71 -5.63 3.58
CA VAL A 261 -23.38 -4.62 4.40
C VAL A 261 -24.15 -3.68 3.49
N ASP A 262 -25.49 -3.76 3.54
CA ASP A 262 -26.36 -2.86 2.77
C ASP A 262 -26.27 -1.42 3.30
N VAL A 263 -25.54 -0.57 2.57
CA VAL A 263 -25.49 0.88 2.81
C VAL A 263 -26.87 1.53 2.58
N SER A 264 -27.72 0.90 1.76
CA SER A 264 -29.09 1.31 1.46
C SER A 264 -30.10 1.04 2.57
N ASN A 265 -29.88 0.01 3.41
CA ASN A 265 -30.79 -0.39 4.49
C ASN A 265 -30.43 0.22 5.85
N GLY A 266 -29.42 1.11 5.91
CA GLY A 266 -29.05 1.86 7.11
C GLY A 266 -30.08 2.90 7.57
N ALA A 267 -31.12 3.15 6.77
CA ALA A 267 -32.30 3.89 7.18
C ALA A 267 -33.45 3.60 6.21
N ASP A 268 -34.41 2.79 6.64
CA ASP A 268 -35.80 3.05 6.23
C ASP A 268 -36.11 4.51 6.64
N PRO A 269 -36.47 5.39 5.69
CA PRO A 269 -36.83 6.78 6.01
C PRO A 269 -37.97 6.88 7.03
N SER A 270 -38.74 5.80 7.20
CA SER A 270 -39.83 5.69 8.16
C SER A 270 -39.49 4.93 9.45
N SER A 271 -38.33 4.29 9.57
CA SER A 271 -37.89 3.66 10.82
C SER A 271 -36.38 3.75 11.08
N SER A 272 -36.02 4.50 12.14
CA SER A 272 -34.74 4.45 12.90
C SER A 272 -33.56 5.39 12.56
N SER A 273 -33.70 6.44 11.73
CA SER A 273 -32.65 7.48 11.61
C SER A 273 -32.28 8.17 12.95
N ALA A 274 -33.12 8.03 13.97
CA ALA A 274 -32.90 8.55 15.32
C ALA A 274 -32.35 7.52 16.34
N ALA A 275 -32.27 6.22 16.04
CA ALA A 275 -31.84 5.23 17.03
C ALA A 275 -30.33 5.36 17.34
N LEU A 276 -29.97 5.31 18.62
CA LEU A 276 -28.58 5.38 19.08
C LEU A 276 -28.03 3.97 19.29
N ARG A 277 -27.02 3.57 18.53
CA ARG A 277 -26.46 2.22 18.58
C ARG A 277 -25.11 2.23 19.29
N VAL A 278 -25.05 1.59 20.44
CA VAL A 278 -23.86 1.54 21.30
C VAL A 278 -23.28 0.13 21.28
N THR A 279 -21.96 0.02 21.14
CA THR A 279 -21.26 -1.27 21.19
C THR A 279 -20.21 -1.26 22.29
N LEU A 280 -20.34 -2.21 23.22
CA LEU A 280 -19.28 -2.60 24.14
C LEU A 280 -18.48 -3.73 23.47
N LEU A 281 -17.27 -3.41 23.00
CA LEU A 281 -16.40 -4.41 22.38
C LEU A 281 -15.39 -4.91 23.40
N PHE A 282 -15.68 -6.06 23.97
CA PHE A 282 -14.82 -6.76 24.92
C PHE A 282 -13.75 -7.60 24.21
N ARG A 283 -12.77 -8.02 25.00
CA ARG A 283 -11.62 -8.80 24.57
C ARG A 283 -11.28 -9.83 25.63
N THR A 284 -10.66 -10.93 25.22
CA THR A 284 -10.11 -11.90 26.15
C THR A 284 -8.64 -11.58 26.50
N GLY A 285 -8.18 -12.13 27.61
CA GLY A 285 -6.79 -12.03 28.04
C GLY A 285 -6.37 -10.66 28.57
N GLY A 286 -5.20 -10.20 28.16
CA GLY A 286 -4.60 -8.97 28.69
C GLY A 286 -5.46 -7.74 28.40
N ARG A 287 -5.67 -6.89 29.41
CA ARG A 287 -6.56 -5.71 29.36
C ARG A 287 -8.07 -6.01 29.27
N ALA A 288 -8.49 -7.26 29.47
CA ALA A 288 -9.91 -7.54 29.71
C ALA A 288 -10.40 -6.83 30.99
N PHE A 289 -11.69 -6.52 31.05
CA PHE A 289 -12.27 -5.98 32.28
C PHE A 289 -12.31 -7.06 33.38
N LYS A 290 -12.24 -6.65 34.64
CA LYS A 290 -12.38 -7.52 35.81
C LYS A 290 -13.80 -8.06 35.94
N ASP A 291 -14.79 -7.21 35.64
CA ASP A 291 -16.23 -7.50 35.69
C ASP A 291 -16.94 -6.87 34.49
N GLU A 292 -17.00 -7.60 33.37
CA GLU A 292 -17.68 -7.15 32.15
C GLU A 292 -19.19 -7.02 32.34
N ALA A 293 -19.79 -7.80 33.25
CA ALA A 293 -21.21 -7.73 33.54
C ALA A 293 -21.56 -6.40 34.25
N ALA A 294 -20.75 -5.95 35.21
CA ALA A 294 -20.91 -4.64 35.84
C ALA A 294 -20.77 -3.50 34.84
N VAL A 295 -19.72 -3.54 34.00
CA VAL A 295 -19.51 -2.55 32.94
C VAL A 295 -20.74 -2.51 32.02
N THR A 296 -21.23 -3.66 31.59
CA THR A 296 -22.42 -3.77 30.73
C THR A 296 -23.66 -3.20 31.40
N ARG A 297 -23.91 -3.52 32.67
CA ARG A 297 -25.07 -2.99 33.43
C ARG A 297 -25.09 -1.47 33.47
N VAL A 298 -23.93 -0.84 33.70
CA VAL A 298 -23.83 0.64 33.76
C VAL A 298 -24.22 1.25 32.43
N PHE A 299 -23.59 0.83 31.33
CA PHE A 299 -23.89 1.40 30.01
C PHE A 299 -25.29 1.06 29.51
N LEU A 300 -25.82 -0.13 29.84
CA LEU A 300 -27.17 -0.52 29.49
C LEU A 300 -28.20 0.37 30.20
N LYS A 301 -27.98 0.67 31.48
CA LYS A 301 -28.82 1.60 32.26
C LYS A 301 -28.84 2.99 31.63
N GLU A 302 -27.69 3.54 31.28
CA GLU A 302 -27.63 4.87 30.66
C GLU A 302 -28.19 4.89 29.24
N CYS A 303 -28.01 3.82 28.47
CA CYS A 303 -28.64 3.66 27.16
C CYS A 303 -30.17 3.64 27.28
N ALA A 304 -30.74 2.92 28.25
CA ALA A 304 -32.19 2.89 28.48
C ALA A 304 -32.81 4.27 28.77
N SER A 305 -32.02 5.23 29.27
CA SER A 305 -32.44 6.62 29.50
C SER A 305 -32.51 7.46 28.21
N VAL A 306 -32.03 6.95 27.07
CA VAL A 306 -32.03 7.64 25.78
C VAL A 306 -32.99 6.95 24.82
N ALA A 307 -34.00 7.69 24.35
CA ALA A 307 -35.04 7.14 23.48
C ALA A 307 -34.46 6.48 22.21
N GLY A 308 -34.81 5.21 21.99
CA GLY A 308 -34.35 4.41 20.86
C GLY A 308 -32.86 4.03 20.92
N CYS A 309 -32.24 4.08 22.10
CA CYS A 309 -30.89 3.56 22.26
C CYS A 309 -30.89 2.02 22.36
N THR A 310 -29.96 1.39 21.65
CA THR A 310 -29.72 -0.05 21.69
C THR A 310 -28.26 -0.30 22.03
N LEU A 311 -28.00 -1.16 23.00
CA LEU A 311 -26.66 -1.57 23.39
C LEU A 311 -26.38 -3.02 23.01
N THR A 312 -25.24 -3.25 22.38
CA THR A 312 -24.71 -4.58 22.07
C THR A 312 -23.39 -4.79 22.79
N ALA A 313 -23.29 -5.86 23.57
CA ALA A 313 -22.02 -6.33 24.13
C ALA A 313 -21.52 -7.51 23.29
N ALA A 314 -20.27 -7.44 22.83
CA ALA A 314 -19.67 -8.44 21.97
C ALA A 314 -18.19 -8.64 22.28
N HIS A 315 -17.64 -9.81 21.95
CA HIS A 315 -16.19 -10.07 22.04
C HIS A 315 -15.59 -10.13 20.64
N SER A 316 -14.51 -9.36 20.40
CA SER A 316 -13.81 -9.36 19.11
C SER A 316 -13.32 -10.75 18.72
N ASP A 317 -12.90 -11.55 19.70
CA ASP A 317 -12.24 -12.84 19.49
C ASP A 317 -13.22 -13.94 19.07
N ASN A 318 -14.53 -13.71 19.24
CA ASN A 318 -15.59 -14.66 18.91
C ASN A 318 -16.28 -14.36 17.57
N MET A 319 -15.80 -13.36 16.83
CA MET A 319 -16.43 -12.86 15.61
C MET A 319 -15.54 -13.08 14.39
N THR A 320 -16.14 -13.48 13.28
CA THR A 320 -15.44 -13.47 11.99
C THR A 320 -15.13 -12.03 11.57
N PHE A 321 -14.28 -11.86 10.56
CA PHE A 321 -13.99 -10.54 9.98
C PHE A 321 -15.29 -9.83 9.57
N CYS A 322 -16.20 -10.51 8.86
CA CYS A 322 -17.44 -9.89 8.41
C CYS A 322 -18.46 -9.65 9.52
N ASP A 323 -18.46 -10.45 10.59
CA ASP A 323 -19.29 -10.14 11.76
C ASP A 323 -18.81 -8.86 12.45
N GLN A 324 -17.48 -8.66 12.53
CA GLN A 324 -16.90 -7.41 13.03
C GLN A 324 -17.28 -6.22 12.13
N VAL A 325 -17.14 -6.37 10.80
CA VAL A 325 -17.53 -5.31 9.85
C VAL A 325 -19.01 -4.95 9.99
N LYS A 326 -19.91 -5.94 10.06
CA LYS A 326 -21.35 -5.73 10.22
C LYS A 326 -21.69 -5.04 11.54
N LEU A 327 -21.13 -5.52 12.65
CA LEU A 327 -21.35 -4.93 13.97
C LEU A 327 -20.92 -3.46 13.98
N LEU A 328 -19.69 -3.18 13.58
CA LEU A 328 -19.11 -1.84 13.68
C LEU A 328 -19.70 -0.86 12.65
N SER A 329 -20.16 -1.34 11.50
CA SER A 329 -20.95 -0.52 10.56
C SER A 329 -22.31 -0.12 11.14
N ALA A 330 -22.78 -0.84 12.16
CA ALA A 330 -24.00 -0.53 12.88
C ALA A 330 -23.75 0.19 14.23
N THR A 331 -22.54 0.71 14.47
CA THR A 331 -22.16 1.33 15.75
C THR A 331 -22.02 2.85 15.61
N ASP A 332 -22.74 3.60 16.45
CA ASP A 332 -22.58 5.05 16.58
C ASP A 332 -21.62 5.42 17.74
N VAL A 333 -21.58 4.57 18.79
CA VAL A 333 -20.66 4.73 19.92
C VAL A 333 -19.94 3.42 20.24
N LEU A 334 -18.62 3.41 20.10
CA LEU A 334 -17.77 2.27 20.46
C LEU A 334 -17.08 2.51 21.79
N ILE A 335 -17.17 1.51 22.65
CA ILE A 335 -16.64 1.53 24.01
C ILE A 335 -15.78 0.27 24.16
N SER A 336 -14.46 0.43 24.31
CA SER A 336 -13.56 -0.72 24.38
C SER A 336 -12.28 -0.43 25.17
N ALA A 337 -11.65 -1.49 25.65
CA ALA A 337 -10.32 -1.43 26.24
C ALA A 337 -9.27 -1.11 25.17
N HIS A 338 -8.25 -0.33 25.53
CA HIS A 338 -7.11 -0.06 24.67
C HIS A 338 -6.47 -1.38 24.20
N GLY A 339 -6.27 -1.54 22.90
CA GLY A 339 -5.57 -2.68 22.34
C GLY A 339 -5.95 -2.97 20.91
N ALA A 340 -5.26 -3.95 20.32
CA ALA A 340 -5.27 -4.22 18.88
C ALA A 340 -6.70 -4.28 18.31
N GLN A 341 -7.64 -4.91 19.02
CA GLN A 341 -9.04 -5.06 18.61
C GLN A 341 -9.77 -3.73 18.36
N MET A 342 -9.33 -2.62 18.97
CA MET A 342 -9.93 -1.31 18.73
C MET A 342 -9.65 -0.76 17.33
N THR A 343 -8.73 -1.38 16.58
CA THR A 343 -8.55 -1.11 15.14
C THR A 343 -9.84 -1.35 14.34
N ASN A 344 -10.79 -2.13 14.87
CA ASN A 344 -12.13 -2.28 14.30
C ASN A 344 -12.93 -0.97 14.18
N LEU A 345 -12.53 0.11 14.87
CA LEU A 345 -13.13 1.43 14.67
C LEU A 345 -13.04 1.91 13.21
N LEU A 346 -12.12 1.34 12.40
CA LEU A 346 -12.07 1.52 10.95
C LEU A 346 -13.45 1.38 10.29
N PHE A 347 -14.28 0.43 10.75
CA PHE A 347 -15.55 0.08 10.10
C PHE A 347 -16.74 0.94 10.50
N MET A 348 -16.57 1.82 11.48
CA MET A 348 -17.63 2.71 11.94
C MET A 348 -17.81 3.90 10.99
N ASP A 349 -19.02 4.45 10.95
CA ASP A 349 -19.29 5.68 10.21
C ASP A 349 -18.44 6.85 10.73
N ARG A 350 -18.23 7.85 9.86
CA ARG A 350 -17.63 9.12 10.28
C ARG A 350 -18.49 9.76 11.36
N ASN A 351 -17.87 10.61 12.16
CA ASN A 351 -18.48 11.31 13.30
C ASN A 351 -18.97 10.41 14.44
N SER A 352 -18.84 9.09 14.34
CA SER A 352 -19.06 8.17 15.45
C SER A 352 -18.11 8.45 16.62
N SER A 353 -18.52 8.02 17.81
CA SER A 353 -17.88 8.40 19.08
C SER A 353 -17.17 7.22 19.73
N ILE A 354 -15.97 7.45 20.27
CA ILE A 354 -15.11 6.42 20.86
C ILE A 354 -14.84 6.70 22.34
N MET A 355 -14.95 5.67 23.18
CA MET A 355 -14.46 5.63 24.56
C MET A 355 -13.40 4.56 24.74
N GLU A 356 -12.30 4.94 25.36
CA GLU A 356 -11.14 4.06 25.54
C GLU A 356 -10.80 3.84 27.02
N PHE A 357 -10.59 2.58 27.41
CA PHE A 357 -10.21 2.20 28.77
C PHE A 357 -8.80 1.62 28.85
N TYR A 358 -8.07 1.95 29.89
CA TYR A 358 -6.72 1.45 30.12
C TYR A 358 -6.59 0.87 31.52
N PRO A 359 -5.77 -0.18 31.72
CA PRO A 359 -5.40 -0.57 33.06
C PRO A 359 -4.46 0.46 33.69
N MET A 360 -4.24 0.30 34.98
CA MET A 360 -3.31 1.12 35.76
C MET A 360 -1.93 1.22 35.10
N GLY A 361 -1.27 2.35 35.27
CA GLY A 361 0.10 2.60 34.82
C GLY A 361 0.23 3.09 33.37
N TRP A 362 -0.78 2.88 32.52
CA TRP A 362 -0.75 3.35 31.13
C TRP A 362 -0.57 4.85 31.00
N ARG A 363 -1.31 5.64 31.79
CA ARG A 363 -1.23 7.11 31.74
C ARG A 363 0.18 7.62 31.96
N GLN A 364 0.90 7.00 32.89
CA GLN A 364 2.23 7.42 33.32
C GLN A 364 3.37 6.81 32.49
N ARG A 365 3.18 5.61 31.92
CA ARG A 365 4.28 4.79 31.38
C ARG A 365 4.19 4.46 29.90
N ALA A 366 3.02 4.60 29.27
CA ALA A 366 2.84 4.17 27.88
C ALA A 366 3.37 5.16 26.82
N GLY A 367 3.83 6.34 27.24
CA GLY A 367 4.27 7.40 26.32
C GLY A 367 3.19 7.72 25.28
N GLY A 368 3.59 7.87 24.02
CA GLY A 368 2.66 8.10 22.91
C GLY A 368 1.74 6.92 22.60
N GLY A 369 2.08 5.69 23.01
CA GLY A 369 1.32 4.48 22.71
C GLY A 369 -0.12 4.50 23.23
N GLN A 370 -0.39 5.25 24.30
CA GLN A 370 -1.76 5.42 24.80
C GLN A 370 -2.66 6.21 23.85
N PHE A 371 -2.11 7.08 22.99
CA PHE A 371 -2.90 7.94 22.12
C PHE A 371 -3.18 7.36 20.73
N VAL A 372 -2.76 6.11 20.48
CA VAL A 372 -2.86 5.47 19.17
C VAL A 372 -4.29 5.49 18.61
N TYR A 373 -5.30 5.09 19.41
CA TYR A 373 -6.68 5.05 18.92
C TYR A 373 -7.36 6.42 18.95
N ARG A 374 -6.88 7.36 19.76
CA ARG A 374 -7.23 8.78 19.59
C ARG A 374 -6.76 9.32 18.24
N TRP A 375 -5.53 9.03 17.83
CA TRP A 375 -5.02 9.42 16.52
C TRP A 375 -5.77 8.70 15.39
N MET A 376 -6.03 7.40 15.54
CA MET A 376 -6.79 6.64 14.54
C MET A 376 -8.21 7.19 14.39
N ALA A 377 -8.91 7.49 15.49
CA ALA A 377 -10.24 8.09 15.45
C ALA A 377 -10.22 9.41 14.66
N ASP A 378 -9.31 10.34 14.98
CA ASP A 378 -9.18 11.60 14.24
C ASP A 378 -8.87 11.39 12.75
N ARG A 379 -7.94 10.49 12.44
CA ARG A 379 -7.52 10.18 11.06
C ARG A 379 -8.61 9.50 10.23
N ALA A 380 -9.50 8.74 10.87
CA ALA A 380 -10.61 8.05 10.23
C ALA A 380 -11.94 8.83 10.33
N GLY A 381 -11.91 10.08 10.79
CA GLY A 381 -13.05 10.99 10.79
C GLY A 381 -14.03 10.79 11.96
N MET A 382 -13.60 10.16 13.04
CA MET A 382 -14.38 9.91 14.25
C MET A 382 -14.01 10.85 15.40
N ARG A 383 -14.81 10.81 16.46
CA ARG A 383 -14.65 11.62 17.67
C ARG A 383 -14.17 10.75 18.82
N HIS A 384 -12.98 11.05 19.35
CA HIS A 384 -12.51 10.42 20.57
C HIS A 384 -13.08 11.17 21.79
N GLU A 385 -14.15 10.65 22.39
CA GLU A 385 -14.97 11.32 23.42
C GLU A 385 -14.48 11.09 24.86
N GLY A 386 -13.42 10.31 25.06
CA GLY A 386 -12.82 10.17 26.38
C GLY A 386 -11.90 8.97 26.53
N SER A 387 -11.07 9.06 27.56
CA SER A 387 -10.19 8.00 28.02
C SER A 387 -10.36 7.84 29.52
N TRP A 388 -10.42 6.60 30.00
CA TRP A 388 -10.38 6.30 31.43
C TRP A 388 -9.22 5.35 31.76
N TRP A 389 -8.39 5.76 32.72
CA TRP A 389 -7.30 4.95 33.23
C TRP A 389 -7.66 4.45 34.61
N ASP A 390 -7.58 3.14 34.81
CA ASP A 390 -7.89 2.52 36.08
C ASP A 390 -6.95 3.04 37.20
N PRO A 391 -7.47 3.78 38.20
CA PRO A 391 -6.65 4.28 39.30
C PRO A 391 -6.36 3.18 40.34
N ASN A 392 -7.18 2.12 40.37
CA ASN A 392 -7.20 1.09 41.41
C ASN A 392 -6.82 -0.29 40.86
N GLY A 393 -6.07 -0.31 39.76
CA GLY A 393 -5.57 -1.54 39.16
C GLY A 393 -4.52 -2.22 40.03
N GLU A 394 -4.11 -3.42 39.63
CA GLU A 394 -3.06 -4.13 40.35
C GLU A 394 -1.72 -3.40 40.19
N PRO A 395 -1.03 -3.07 41.31
CA PRO A 395 0.25 -2.39 41.23
C PRO A 395 1.29 -3.31 40.62
N CYS A 396 2.29 -2.73 39.95
CA CYS A 396 3.47 -3.46 39.53
C CYS A 396 4.74 -2.90 40.19
N PRO A 397 5.17 -3.50 41.32
CA PRO A 397 6.40 -3.12 41.99
C PRO A 397 7.62 -3.38 41.09
N ARG A 398 8.60 -2.47 41.11
CA ARG A 398 9.91 -2.64 40.46
C ARG A 398 9.89 -2.78 38.92
N SER A 399 8.77 -2.47 38.27
CA SER A 399 8.66 -2.43 36.81
C SER A 399 8.99 -1.02 36.30
N PRO A 400 10.11 -0.81 35.58
CA PRO A 400 10.47 0.51 35.07
C PRO A 400 9.57 0.93 33.90
N ASP A 401 9.11 -0.01 33.07
CA ASP A 401 8.35 0.28 31.85
C ASP A 401 6.91 -0.30 31.86
N ILE A 402 6.15 0.07 30.83
CA ILE A 402 4.76 -0.37 30.59
C ILE A 402 4.68 -1.84 30.14
N LEU A 403 5.64 -2.30 29.32
CA LEU A 403 5.60 -3.57 28.59
C LEU A 403 5.83 -4.76 29.51
N SER A 404 6.69 -4.62 30.51
CA SER A 404 7.08 -5.70 31.42
C SER A 404 5.95 -6.19 32.33
N CYS A 405 4.94 -5.35 32.61
CA CYS A 405 3.92 -5.72 33.59
C CYS A 405 2.56 -5.04 33.45
N TYR A 406 2.52 -3.72 33.35
CA TYR A 406 1.26 -2.96 33.35
C TYR A 406 0.44 -3.19 32.07
N LYS A 407 1.10 -3.45 30.93
CA LYS A 407 0.48 -3.57 29.60
C LYS A 407 -0.73 -4.50 29.59
N ASN A 408 -0.63 -5.67 30.23
CA ASN A 408 -1.62 -6.74 30.13
C ASN A 408 -2.50 -6.89 31.38
N ARG A 409 -2.39 -6.02 32.38
CA ARG A 409 -3.25 -6.07 33.58
C ARG A 409 -4.72 -5.91 33.21
N ARG A 410 -5.60 -6.54 34.00
CA ARG A 410 -7.06 -6.40 33.85
C ARG A 410 -7.51 -5.02 34.30
N ILE A 411 -8.60 -4.55 33.71
CA ILE A 411 -9.16 -3.21 33.92
C ILE A 411 -10.30 -3.29 34.93
N GLY A 412 -10.28 -2.48 35.98
CA GLY A 412 -11.42 -2.29 36.88
C GLY A 412 -12.57 -1.53 36.22
N HIS A 413 -13.55 -1.11 37.02
CA HIS A 413 -14.61 -0.23 36.56
C HIS A 413 -14.93 0.82 37.63
N ASN A 414 -15.52 1.93 37.20
CA ASN A 414 -16.02 2.97 38.09
C ASN A 414 -17.42 3.35 37.62
N GLU A 415 -18.45 2.80 38.28
CA GLU A 415 -19.83 2.94 37.82
C GLU A 415 -20.25 4.40 37.68
N THR A 416 -19.91 5.25 38.65
CA THR A 416 -20.24 6.69 38.62
C THR A 416 -19.61 7.41 37.43
N TYR A 417 -18.31 7.22 37.19
CA TYR A 417 -17.62 7.84 36.06
C TYR A 417 -18.21 7.36 34.73
N PHE A 418 -18.45 6.06 34.62
CA PHE A 418 -18.91 5.42 33.39
C PHE A 418 -20.32 5.90 33.07
N ALA A 419 -21.19 5.99 34.08
CA ALA A 419 -22.53 6.52 33.95
C ALA A 419 -22.54 8.01 33.53
N GLN A 420 -21.75 8.85 34.20
CA GLN A 420 -21.64 10.28 33.87
C GLN A 420 -21.12 10.51 32.45
N TRP A 421 -20.10 9.76 32.05
CA TRP A 421 -19.58 9.83 30.69
C TRP A 421 -20.64 9.40 29.67
N ALA A 422 -21.31 8.27 29.91
CA ALA A 422 -22.31 7.70 29.02
C ALA A 422 -23.52 8.63 28.85
N ALA A 423 -24.09 9.13 29.95
CA ALA A 423 -25.21 10.08 29.91
C ALA A 423 -24.91 11.29 29.03
N ARG A 424 -23.73 11.90 29.21
CA ARG A 424 -23.29 13.05 28.42
C ARG A 424 -23.11 12.71 26.95
N VAL A 425 -22.39 11.63 26.65
CA VAL A 425 -22.03 11.29 25.25
C VAL A 425 -23.23 10.75 24.49
N PHE A 426 -24.06 9.90 25.10
CA PHE A 426 -25.25 9.35 24.46
C PHE A 426 -26.26 10.45 24.13
N ALA A 427 -26.50 11.39 25.04
CA ALA A 427 -27.34 12.56 24.76
C ALA A 427 -26.78 13.40 23.60
N ALA A 428 -25.48 13.70 23.61
CA ALA A 428 -24.84 14.50 22.57
C ALA A 428 -24.83 13.82 21.20
N VAL A 429 -24.64 12.49 21.14
CA VAL A 429 -24.71 11.73 19.88
C VAL A 429 -26.15 11.71 19.37
N LYS A 430 -27.13 11.49 20.25
CA LYS A 430 -28.55 11.51 19.90
C LYS A 430 -28.96 12.86 19.31
N GLU A 431 -28.53 13.96 19.92
CA GLU A 431 -28.79 15.32 19.43
C GLU A 431 -28.18 15.55 18.05
N ARG A 432 -26.92 15.13 17.84
CA ARG A 432 -26.27 15.21 16.51
C ARG A 432 -26.99 14.40 15.44
N LYS A 433 -27.47 13.21 15.77
CA LYS A 433 -28.24 12.39 14.83
C LYS A 433 -29.58 13.03 14.50
N ALA A 434 -30.23 13.65 15.47
CA ALA A 434 -31.49 14.37 15.26
C ALA A 434 -31.31 15.66 14.44
N SER A 435 -30.15 16.33 14.54
CA SER A 435 -29.85 17.55 13.77
C SER A 435 -29.26 17.26 12.38
N SER A 436 -28.86 16.02 12.10
CA SER A 436 -28.44 15.61 10.76
C SER A 436 -29.65 15.60 9.82
N SER A 437 -29.63 16.48 8.81
CA SER A 437 -30.71 16.55 7.83
C SER A 437 -30.68 15.36 6.87
N SER A 438 -31.83 15.03 6.29
CA SER A 438 -31.93 14.02 5.21
C SER A 438 -31.01 14.33 4.03
N THR A 439 -30.74 15.62 3.76
CA THR A 439 -29.80 16.09 2.74
C THR A 439 -28.35 15.73 3.09
N ALA A 440 -27.92 15.97 4.32
CA ALA A 440 -26.56 15.62 4.77
C ALA A 440 -26.33 14.10 4.72
N ALA A 441 -27.32 13.31 5.13
CA ALA A 441 -27.28 11.85 5.04
C ALA A 441 -27.29 11.33 3.57
N ALA A 442 -27.89 12.07 2.64
CA ALA A 442 -27.85 11.73 1.21
C ALA A 442 -26.50 12.09 0.57
N GLU A 443 -25.89 13.21 0.96
CA GLU A 443 -24.55 13.60 0.53
C GLU A 443 -23.47 12.64 1.04
N GLU A 444 -23.58 12.19 2.29
CA GLU A 444 -22.66 11.20 2.87
C GLU A 444 -22.77 9.86 2.13
N ARG A 445 -23.98 9.39 1.82
CA ARG A 445 -24.17 8.18 1.00
C ARG A 445 -23.58 8.31 -0.40
N ARG A 446 -23.83 9.42 -1.10
CA ARG A 446 -23.20 9.68 -2.41
C ARG A 446 -21.67 9.70 -2.32
N ARG A 447 -21.13 10.28 -1.25
CA ARG A 447 -19.69 10.29 -0.98
C ARG A 447 -19.16 8.88 -0.75
N GLU A 448 -19.83 8.05 0.03
CA GLU A 448 -19.44 6.66 0.24
C GLU A 448 -19.47 5.86 -1.07
N GLU A 449 -20.52 5.99 -1.88
CA GLU A 449 -20.60 5.35 -3.21
C GLU A 449 -19.45 5.79 -4.13
N MET A 450 -19.18 7.10 -4.21
CA MET A 450 -18.03 7.62 -4.97
C MET A 450 -16.69 7.11 -4.42
N THR A 451 -16.55 7.01 -3.10
CA THR A 451 -15.33 6.51 -2.47
C THR A 451 -15.14 5.01 -2.72
N CYS A 452 -16.21 4.25 -2.85
CA CYS A 452 -16.16 2.82 -3.18
C CYS A 452 -15.79 2.54 -4.64
N ASN A 453 -15.97 3.51 -5.54
CA ASN A 453 -15.84 3.28 -6.97
C ASN A 453 -14.37 3.15 -7.40
N CYS A 454 -14.16 2.18 -8.29
CA CYS A 454 -12.94 1.99 -9.04
C CYS A 454 -13.24 2.49 -10.45
N SER A 455 -12.80 3.70 -10.79
CA SER A 455 -13.07 4.35 -12.07
C SER A 455 -11.79 4.78 -12.74
#